data_AF-A0A5D0CPT0-F1
#
_entry.id   AF-A0A5D0CPT0-F1
#
_cell.length_a   1.000
_cell.length_b   1.000
_cell.length_c   1.000
_cell.angle_alpha   90.00
_cell.angle_beta   90.00
_cell.angle_gamma   90.00
#
_symmetry.space_group_name_H-M   'P 1'
#
loop_
_entity.id
_entity.type
_entity.pdbx_description
1 polymer ?
#
loop_
_entity_poly.entity_id
_entity_poly.type
_entity_poly.pdbx_seq_one_letter_code
_entity_poly.pdbx_strand_id
1 'polypeptide(L)'
;MIERKGDKPFIQLSKSGDGGTPPKPKPHEVDPPSPPKDPPEGTGEFTPYTDGMRKYIPEPAPGHGYQALLENYFEIRKVGLDDVVTVAKNTGLTEQEVINMKKHVFLDLHDKVSFDGKSYSTSYFQADVDLACAWKTAQKQELTVAQKEWFRKMADHELGEKVLMDQGWPLRDVSTYDPISGDYLPDPSKSAHFAAPAQPGSFPGIMNDPEFSFNRALKDSNGY
;
A
#
# COMPACT_ATOMS: atom_id res chain seq x y z
N MET A 1 -95.66 -12.45 23.51
CA MET A 1 -95.72 -12.81 22.07
C MET A 1 -94.83 -11.82 21.34
N ILE A 2 -93.58 -12.20 21.09
CA ILE A 2 -93.04 -12.59 19.77
C ILE A 2 -93.17 -11.45 18.74
N GLU A 3 -92.05 -10.82 18.40
CA GLU A 3 -91.58 -10.75 17.01
C GLU A 3 -90.04 -10.59 16.95
N ARG A 4 -89.45 -11.21 15.92
CA ARG A 4 -88.02 -11.50 15.76
C ARG A 4 -87.34 -10.54 14.77
N LYS A 5 -86.01 -10.62 14.79
CA LYS A 5 -85.02 -10.43 13.71
C LYS A 5 -84.28 -9.09 13.69
N GLY A 6 -83.09 -9.12 14.29
CA GLY A 6 -81.94 -8.32 13.85
C GLY A 6 -80.79 -9.28 13.58
N ASP A 7 -80.46 -9.48 12.30
CA ASP A 7 -79.23 -10.13 11.85
C ASP A 7 -78.05 -9.17 12.05
N LYS A 8 -76.94 -9.66 12.64
CA LYS A 8 -75.58 -9.67 12.04
C LYS A 8 -74.50 -10.13 13.03
N PRO A 9 -73.40 -10.72 12.54
CA PRO A 9 -72.64 -11.73 13.26
C PRO A 9 -71.45 -11.19 14.07
N PHE A 10 -71.23 -11.88 15.19
CA PHE A 10 -69.96 -12.39 15.72
C PHE A 10 -68.67 -11.87 15.04
N ILE A 11 -67.97 -10.94 15.71
CA ILE A 11 -66.52 -10.77 15.51
C ILE A 11 -65.81 -11.33 16.74
N GLN A 12 -65.13 -12.43 16.49
CA GLN A 12 -64.26 -13.14 17.42
C GLN A 12 -62.96 -12.32 17.56
N LEU A 13 -62.62 -11.92 18.79
CA LEU A 13 -61.29 -11.41 19.12
C LEU A 13 -60.27 -12.55 18.94
N SER A 14 -59.33 -12.38 18.01
CA SER A 14 -58.11 -13.18 17.95
C SER A 14 -56.88 -12.28 17.80
N LYS A 15 -56.08 -12.30 18.87
CA LYS A 15 -54.62 -12.32 18.93
C LYS A 15 -53.83 -11.27 18.14
N SER A 16 -53.25 -10.35 18.91
CA SER A 16 -51.86 -9.89 18.88
C SER A 16 -51.13 -10.04 17.55
N GLY A 17 -51.03 -8.93 16.82
CA GLY A 17 -50.23 -8.80 15.60
C GLY A 17 -48.74 -9.00 15.89
N ASP A 18 -48.13 -9.80 15.03
CA ASP A 18 -46.71 -10.04 14.91
C ASP A 18 -46.01 -8.72 14.54
N GLY A 19 -45.03 -8.32 15.34
CA GLY A 19 -44.24 -7.10 15.15
C GLY A 19 -43.24 -7.29 14.02
N GLY A 20 -43.71 -7.19 12.78
CA GLY A 20 -42.86 -7.16 11.59
C GLY A 20 -41.92 -5.96 11.62
N THR A 21 -40.62 -6.23 11.76
CA THR A 21 -39.56 -5.24 11.62
C THR A 21 -39.60 -4.67 10.20
N PRO A 22 -39.52 -3.33 9.99
CA PRO A 22 -39.51 -2.77 8.65
C PRO A 22 -38.28 -3.27 7.86
N PRO A 23 -38.42 -3.57 6.55
CA PRO A 23 -37.31 -4.08 5.76
C PRO A 23 -36.19 -3.03 5.71
N LYS A 24 -34.99 -3.48 6.05
CA LYS A 24 -33.75 -2.71 5.93
C LYS A 24 -33.57 -2.28 4.47
N PRO A 25 -33.26 -1.01 4.16
CA PRO A 25 -33.04 -0.58 2.79
C PRO A 25 -31.91 -1.42 2.19
N LYS A 26 -32.15 -2.00 1.01
CA LYS A 26 -31.11 -2.66 0.23
C LYS A 26 -30.00 -1.64 -0.04
N PRO A 27 -28.71 -2.00 0.15
CA PRO A 27 -27.62 -1.16 -0.32
C PRO A 27 -27.83 -0.89 -1.80
N HIS A 28 -27.71 0.38 -2.21
CA HIS A 28 -27.55 0.69 -3.62
C HIS A 28 -26.24 0.02 -4.06
N GLU A 29 -26.36 -1.06 -4.83
CA GLU A 29 -25.30 -1.53 -5.72
C GLU A 29 -25.06 -0.38 -6.72
N VAL A 30 -24.12 0.49 -6.37
CA VAL A 30 -23.40 1.25 -7.37
C VAL A 30 -22.41 0.26 -7.97
N ASP A 31 -22.60 -0.06 -9.25
CA ASP A 31 -21.61 -0.82 -10.00
C ASP A 31 -20.23 -0.19 -9.76
N PRO A 32 -19.22 -0.97 -9.36
CA PRO A 32 -17.88 -0.43 -9.24
C PRO A 32 -17.48 0.17 -10.59
N PRO A 33 -16.80 1.33 -10.60
CA PRO A 33 -16.33 1.93 -11.84
C PRO A 33 -15.53 0.87 -12.59
N SER A 34 -15.86 0.67 -13.87
CA SER A 34 -15.15 -0.30 -14.70
C SER A 34 -13.65 0.00 -14.62
N PRO A 35 -12.80 -1.02 -14.40
CA PRO A 35 -11.36 -0.80 -14.40
C PRO A 35 -10.95 -0.16 -15.73
N PRO A 36 -10.02 0.80 -15.72
CA PRO A 36 -9.48 1.35 -16.95
C PRO A 36 -8.99 0.19 -17.83
N LYS A 37 -9.38 0.24 -19.11
CA LYS A 37 -8.88 -0.69 -20.11
C LYS A 37 -7.37 -0.54 -20.18
N ASP A 38 -6.73 -1.63 -19.82
CA ASP A 38 -5.30 -1.92 -19.92
C ASP A 38 -4.39 -1.05 -19.01
N PRO A 39 -3.83 -1.61 -17.91
CA PRO A 39 -2.60 -1.05 -17.36
C PRO A 39 -1.53 -1.10 -18.46
N PRO A 40 -0.58 -0.15 -18.50
CA PRO A 40 0.56 -0.30 -19.41
C PRO A 40 1.22 -1.66 -19.12
N GLU A 41 1.19 -2.55 -20.13
CA GLU A 41 1.98 -3.77 -20.11
C GLU A 41 3.42 -3.39 -19.76
N GLY A 42 4.04 -4.13 -18.82
CA GLY A 42 5.44 -3.95 -18.48
C GLY A 42 6.32 -4.35 -19.67
N THR A 43 6.55 -3.40 -20.59
CA THR A 43 7.37 -3.58 -21.80
C THR A 43 8.87 -3.58 -21.50
N GLY A 44 9.29 -3.42 -20.24
CA GLY A 44 10.69 -3.25 -19.86
C GLY A 44 11.27 -1.88 -20.24
N GLU A 45 10.53 -1.05 -20.97
CA GLU A 45 10.90 0.29 -21.37
C GLU A 45 10.58 1.29 -20.26
N PHE A 46 11.60 2.00 -19.78
CA PHE A 46 11.45 2.96 -18.71
C PHE A 46 10.52 4.10 -19.15
N THR A 47 9.40 4.27 -18.45
CA THR A 47 8.52 5.42 -18.64
C THR A 47 8.82 6.47 -17.57
N PRO A 48 9.28 7.68 -17.94
CA PRO A 48 9.48 8.75 -16.99
C PRO A 48 8.21 9.07 -16.20
N TYR A 49 8.36 9.36 -14.92
CA TYR A 49 7.24 9.73 -14.08
C TYR A 49 6.57 11.03 -14.57
N THR A 50 5.23 11.03 -14.61
CA THR A 50 4.41 12.22 -14.92
C THR A 50 3.35 12.43 -13.86
N ASP A 51 2.86 13.66 -13.69
CA ASP A 51 1.83 13.96 -12.68
C ASP A 51 0.53 13.16 -12.88
N GLY A 52 0.23 12.73 -14.11
CA GLY A 52 -0.91 11.85 -14.40
C GLY A 52 -0.80 10.45 -13.78
N MET A 53 0.40 10.03 -13.36
CA MET A 53 0.65 8.75 -12.68
C MET A 53 0.33 8.79 -11.19
N ARG A 54 0.07 9.98 -10.61
CA ARG A 54 -0.30 10.15 -9.20
C ARG A 54 -1.53 9.33 -8.79
N LYS A 55 -2.45 9.08 -9.72
CA LYS A 55 -3.65 8.25 -9.50
C LYS A 55 -3.37 6.79 -9.11
N TYR A 56 -2.14 6.30 -9.33
CA TYR A 56 -1.71 4.95 -8.97
C TYR A 56 -0.91 4.91 -7.66
N ILE A 57 -0.83 6.03 -6.94
CA ILE A 57 -0.12 6.10 -5.67
C ILE A 57 -1.15 6.06 -4.56
N PRO A 58 -0.99 5.15 -3.58
CA PRO A 58 -1.84 5.16 -2.40
C PRO A 58 -1.65 6.49 -1.66
N GLU A 59 -2.70 7.31 -1.62
CA GLU A 59 -2.68 8.47 -0.73
C GLU A 59 -2.84 7.99 0.71
N PRO A 60 -2.02 8.47 1.65
CA PRO A 60 -2.25 8.21 3.06
C PRO A 60 -3.61 8.80 3.46
N ALA A 61 -4.23 8.21 4.48
CA ALA A 61 -5.42 8.81 5.07
C ALA A 61 -5.13 10.28 5.48
N PRO A 62 -6.13 11.18 5.40
CA PRO A 62 -5.95 12.59 5.78
C PRO A 62 -5.49 12.75 7.23
N GLY A 63 -4.44 13.56 7.46
CA GLY A 63 -3.93 13.87 8.81
C GLY A 63 -2.75 13.01 9.28
N HIS A 64 -2.25 12.08 8.46
CA HIS A 64 -1.23 11.10 8.86
C HIS A 64 0.22 11.56 8.63
N GLY A 65 0.47 12.81 8.21
CA GLY A 65 1.82 13.37 8.01
C GLY A 65 2.61 12.81 6.82
N TYR A 66 2.12 11.72 6.22
CA TYR A 66 2.72 11.01 5.09
C TYR A 66 2.80 11.82 3.78
N GLN A 67 2.13 12.98 3.66
CA GLN A 67 2.28 13.82 2.47
C GLN A 67 3.75 14.20 2.19
N ALA A 68 4.54 14.53 3.22
CA ALA A 68 5.96 14.86 3.03
C ALA A 68 6.79 13.65 2.54
N LEU A 69 6.41 12.43 2.93
CA LEU A 69 7.03 11.19 2.44
C LEU A 69 6.68 10.92 0.97
N LEU A 70 5.45 11.23 0.56
CA LEU A 70 5.06 11.14 -0.84
C LEU A 70 5.85 12.10 -1.74
N GLU A 71 6.08 13.34 -1.28
CA GLU A 71 6.88 14.31 -2.04
C GLU A 71 8.34 13.84 -2.23
N ASN A 72 8.94 13.21 -1.22
CA ASN A 72 10.25 12.58 -1.35
C ASN A 72 10.28 11.50 -2.44
N TYR A 73 9.26 10.64 -2.49
CA TYR A 73 9.15 9.63 -3.54
C TYR A 73 8.89 10.27 -4.92
N PHE A 74 8.12 11.36 -5.01
CA PHE A 74 7.94 12.09 -6.27
C PHE A 74 9.25 12.66 -6.79
N GLU A 75 10.08 13.24 -5.92
CA GLU A 75 11.40 13.73 -6.29
C GLU A 75 12.29 12.60 -6.83
N ILE A 76 12.34 11.46 -6.14
CA ILE A 76 13.13 10.29 -6.59
C ILE A 76 12.65 9.77 -7.95
N ARG A 77 11.34 9.72 -8.17
CA ARG A 77 10.71 9.29 -9.44
C ARG A 77 11.02 10.23 -10.59
N LYS A 78 10.96 11.55 -10.36
CA LYS A 78 11.25 12.58 -11.37
C LYS A 78 12.69 12.53 -11.87
N VAL A 79 13.63 12.08 -11.02
CA VAL A 79 15.03 11.86 -11.41
C VAL A 79 15.18 10.70 -12.40
N GLY A 80 14.20 9.79 -12.51
CA GLY A 80 14.27 8.68 -13.45
C GLY A 80 15.44 7.75 -13.16
N LEU A 81 16.33 7.48 -14.13
CA LEU A 81 17.54 6.67 -13.92
C LEU A 81 18.83 7.51 -13.83
N ASP A 82 18.72 8.84 -13.79
CA ASP A 82 19.88 9.74 -13.90
C ASP A 82 20.80 9.72 -12.68
N ASP A 83 20.31 9.28 -11.51
CA ASP A 83 21.10 9.15 -10.28
C ASP A 83 21.75 7.76 -10.09
N VAL A 84 21.54 6.80 -11.00
CA VAL A 84 21.99 5.41 -10.83
C VAL A 84 23.48 5.33 -10.56
N VAL A 85 24.31 6.02 -11.36
CA VAL A 85 25.77 5.99 -11.22
C VAL A 85 26.20 6.55 -9.86
N THR A 86 25.58 7.65 -9.43
CA THR A 86 25.88 8.30 -8.15
C THR A 86 25.46 7.41 -6.97
N VAL A 87 24.25 6.86 -7.02
CA VAL A 87 23.72 5.99 -5.97
C VAL A 87 24.53 4.68 -5.89
N ALA A 88 24.89 4.08 -7.02
CA ALA A 88 25.73 2.87 -7.06
C ALA A 88 27.09 3.12 -6.38
N LYS A 89 27.78 4.20 -6.77
CA LYS A 89 29.03 4.63 -6.13
C LYS A 89 28.89 4.81 -4.62
N ASN A 90 27.85 5.52 -4.19
CA ASN A 90 27.69 5.94 -2.80
C ASN A 90 27.18 4.82 -1.88
N THR A 91 26.52 3.81 -2.42
CA THR A 91 26.02 2.63 -1.70
C THR A 91 26.99 1.46 -1.74
N GLY A 92 27.85 1.38 -2.75
CA GLY A 92 28.67 0.19 -3.03
C GLY A 92 27.90 -0.94 -3.71
N LEU A 93 26.68 -0.68 -4.21
CA LEU A 93 25.97 -1.58 -5.11
C LEU A 93 26.50 -1.43 -6.55
N THR A 94 26.24 -2.43 -7.38
CA THR A 94 26.44 -2.29 -8.84
C THR A 94 25.34 -1.42 -9.43
N GLU A 95 25.61 -0.78 -10.58
CA GLU A 95 24.60 0.02 -11.29
C GLU A 95 23.36 -0.81 -11.65
N GLN A 96 23.53 -2.09 -12.02
CA GLN A 96 22.41 -2.96 -12.34
C GLN A 96 21.53 -3.29 -11.13
N GLU A 97 22.12 -3.49 -9.96
CA GLU A 97 21.36 -3.66 -8.71
C GLU A 97 20.56 -2.40 -8.39
N VAL A 98 21.16 -1.22 -8.54
CA VAL A 98 20.48 0.07 -8.33
C VAL A 98 19.35 0.27 -9.34
N ILE A 99 19.56 -0.03 -10.63
CA ILE A 99 18.51 0.04 -11.65
C ILE A 99 17.33 -0.85 -11.28
N ASN A 100 17.61 -2.12 -10.93
CA ASN A 100 16.56 -3.09 -10.62
C ASN A 100 15.77 -2.68 -9.37
N MET A 101 16.46 -2.24 -8.32
CA MET A 101 15.83 -1.77 -7.10
C MET A 101 15.04 -0.48 -7.35
N LYS A 102 15.60 0.47 -8.10
CA LYS A 102 14.92 1.74 -8.39
C LYS A 102 13.63 1.51 -9.17
N LYS A 103 13.68 0.62 -10.17
CA LYS A 103 12.51 0.20 -10.93
C LYS A 103 11.45 -0.40 -10.03
N HIS A 104 11.79 -1.44 -9.26
CA HIS A 104 10.88 -2.13 -8.35
C HIS A 104 10.19 -1.19 -7.35
N VAL A 105 10.96 -0.37 -6.66
CA VAL A 105 10.48 0.44 -5.54
C VAL A 105 9.77 1.71 -6.01
N PHE A 106 10.32 2.40 -7.02
CA PHE A 106 9.88 3.76 -7.35
C PHE A 106 9.18 3.87 -8.70
N LEU A 107 9.61 3.14 -9.73
CA LEU A 107 9.26 3.48 -11.12
C LEU A 107 8.24 2.53 -11.75
N ASP A 108 8.19 1.29 -11.31
CA ASP A 108 7.29 0.27 -11.85
C ASP A 108 5.94 0.26 -11.10
N LEU A 109 4.89 -0.04 -11.86
CA LEU A 109 3.57 -0.38 -11.32
C LEU A 109 3.49 -1.88 -11.08
N HIS A 110 2.85 -2.27 -9.99
CA HIS A 110 2.64 -3.66 -9.62
C HIS A 110 1.15 -3.97 -9.58
N ASP A 111 0.71 -5.09 -10.16
CA ASP A 111 -0.70 -5.46 -10.36
C ASP A 111 -1.35 -6.13 -9.13
N LYS A 112 -0.55 -6.67 -8.22
CA LYS A 112 -1.01 -7.38 -7.00
C LYS A 112 -0.63 -6.67 -5.71
N VAL A 113 -0.97 -5.39 -5.64
CA VAL A 113 -0.79 -4.56 -4.43
C VAL A 113 -2.11 -4.37 -3.72
N SER A 114 -2.11 -4.57 -2.40
CA SER A 114 -3.24 -4.37 -1.51
C SER A 114 -2.86 -3.37 -0.42
N PHE A 115 -3.77 -2.46 -0.09
CA PHE A 115 -3.64 -1.49 1.01
C PHE A 115 -4.85 -1.63 1.93
N ASP A 116 -4.63 -1.63 3.24
CA ASP A 116 -5.68 -1.73 4.27
C ASP A 116 -6.64 -2.93 4.07
N GLY A 117 -6.13 -4.07 3.58
CA GLY A 117 -6.93 -5.26 3.30
C GLY A 117 -7.90 -5.13 2.11
N LYS A 118 -7.76 -4.08 1.28
CA LYS A 118 -8.57 -3.90 0.08
C LYS A 118 -8.17 -4.92 -1.00
N SER A 119 -9.04 -5.13 -1.99
CA SER A 119 -8.73 -5.96 -3.15
C SER A 119 -7.46 -5.47 -3.88
N TYR A 120 -6.79 -6.39 -4.56
CA TYR A 120 -5.60 -6.05 -5.34
C TYR A 120 -5.87 -4.98 -6.38
N SER A 121 -4.88 -4.14 -6.60
CA SER A 121 -4.91 -3.08 -7.60
C SER A 121 -3.53 -2.89 -8.22
N THR A 122 -3.51 -2.33 -9.43
CA THR A 122 -2.30 -1.81 -10.05
C THR A 122 -1.90 -0.52 -9.36
N SER A 123 -0.78 -0.53 -8.64
CA SER A 123 -0.31 0.62 -7.87
C SER A 123 1.20 0.65 -7.73
N TYR A 124 1.72 1.82 -7.40
CA TYR A 124 3.05 1.96 -6.81
C TYR A 124 3.03 1.53 -5.34
N PHE A 125 4.20 1.22 -4.80
CA PHE A 125 4.33 1.01 -3.36
C PHE A 125 4.05 2.26 -2.54
N GLN A 126 3.57 2.02 -1.32
CA GLN A 126 3.47 3.05 -0.29
C GLN A 126 4.87 3.53 0.07
N ALA A 127 4.99 4.84 0.29
CA ALA A 127 6.28 5.44 0.63
C ALA A 127 6.78 4.92 1.98
N ASP A 128 8.04 4.45 2.02
CA ASP A 128 8.77 4.17 3.26
C ASP A 128 9.80 5.25 3.58
N VAL A 129 9.78 5.72 4.83
CA VAL A 129 10.61 6.84 5.33
C VAL A 129 12.10 6.51 5.36
N ASP A 130 12.45 5.29 5.78
CA ASP A 130 13.84 4.85 5.90
C ASP A 130 14.45 4.70 4.51
N LEU A 131 13.70 4.13 3.57
CA LEU A 131 14.13 3.98 2.18
C LEU A 131 14.26 5.32 1.45
N ALA A 132 13.32 6.26 1.63
CA ALA A 132 13.46 7.62 1.08
C ALA A 132 14.69 8.34 1.64
N CYS A 133 14.91 8.27 2.96
CA CYS A 133 16.07 8.87 3.60
C CYS A 133 17.37 8.28 3.05
N ALA A 134 17.44 6.95 2.97
CA ALA A 134 18.62 6.24 2.48
C ALA A 134 18.93 6.60 1.02
N TRP A 135 17.91 6.64 0.15
CA TRP A 135 18.07 6.98 -1.26
C TRP A 135 18.54 8.42 -1.45
N LYS A 136 17.88 9.40 -0.81
CA LYS A 136 18.29 10.82 -0.91
C LYS A 136 19.65 11.08 -0.29
N THR A 137 20.04 10.33 0.74
CA THR A 137 21.40 10.41 1.27
C THR A 137 22.40 9.91 0.25
N ALA A 138 22.13 8.75 -0.37
CA ALA A 138 22.98 8.16 -1.41
C ALA A 138 23.06 9.02 -2.69
N GLN A 139 22.04 9.84 -3.00
CA GLN A 139 22.12 10.82 -4.09
C GLN A 139 23.12 11.95 -3.81
N LYS A 140 23.36 12.29 -2.53
CA LYS A 140 24.14 13.48 -2.14
C LYS A 140 25.56 13.15 -1.71
N GLN A 141 25.76 12.01 -1.05
CA GLN A 141 27.04 11.67 -0.43
C GLN A 141 27.24 10.16 -0.33
N GLU A 142 28.50 9.76 -0.18
CA GLU A 142 28.86 8.38 0.13
C GLU A 142 28.30 7.97 1.50
N LEU A 143 27.68 6.79 1.54
CA LEU A 143 27.11 6.24 2.77
C LEU A 143 28.22 5.75 3.71
N THR A 144 27.98 5.89 5.02
CA THR A 144 28.85 5.28 6.03
C THR A 144 28.81 3.75 5.95
N VAL A 145 29.76 3.05 6.57
CA VAL A 145 29.80 1.56 6.56
C VAL A 145 28.48 0.95 7.03
N ALA A 146 27.92 1.41 8.15
CA ALA A 146 26.65 0.92 8.67
C ALA A 146 25.47 1.21 7.73
N GLN A 147 25.47 2.36 7.05
CA GLN A 147 24.44 2.71 6.07
C GLN A 147 24.57 1.88 4.79
N LYS A 148 25.78 1.56 4.33
CA LYS A 148 26.00 0.64 3.21
C LYS A 148 25.55 -0.78 3.53
N GLU A 149 25.83 -1.27 4.73
CA GLU A 149 25.34 -2.57 5.20
C GLU A 149 23.81 -2.60 5.28
N TRP A 150 23.19 -1.53 5.76
CA TRP A 150 21.74 -1.37 5.76
C TRP A 150 21.19 -1.40 4.33
N PHE A 151 21.78 -0.61 3.42
CA PHE A 151 21.31 -0.48 2.04
C PHE A 151 21.47 -1.79 1.27
N ARG A 152 22.53 -2.55 1.52
CA ARG A 152 22.72 -3.90 0.96
C ARG A 152 21.60 -4.84 1.41
N LYS A 153 21.28 -4.90 2.71
CA LYS A 153 20.17 -5.73 3.21
C LYS A 153 18.83 -5.30 2.64
N MET A 154 18.61 -3.98 2.52
CA MET A 154 17.40 -3.46 1.90
C MET A 154 17.32 -3.87 0.42
N ALA A 155 18.42 -3.75 -0.34
CA ALA A 155 18.46 -4.21 -1.72
C ALA A 155 18.18 -5.72 -1.85
N ASP A 156 18.74 -6.55 -0.95
CA ASP A 156 18.48 -7.98 -0.94
C ASP A 156 16.99 -8.28 -0.67
N HIS A 157 16.34 -7.52 0.23
CA HIS A 157 14.89 -7.60 0.48
C HIS A 157 14.08 -7.21 -0.75
N GLU A 158 14.26 -6.00 -1.27
CA GLU A 158 13.49 -5.46 -2.40
C GLU A 158 13.66 -6.30 -3.67
N LEU A 159 14.88 -6.76 -3.97
CA LEU A 159 15.14 -7.59 -5.15
C LEU A 159 14.59 -9.01 -4.98
N GLY A 160 14.61 -9.56 -3.76
CA GLY A 160 13.97 -10.84 -3.45
C GLY A 160 12.44 -10.76 -3.57
N GLU A 161 11.85 -9.68 -3.06
CA GLU A 161 10.42 -9.39 -3.21
C GLU A 161 10.03 -9.25 -4.68
N LYS A 162 10.82 -8.50 -5.46
CA LYS A 162 10.62 -8.37 -6.91
C LYS A 162 10.55 -9.72 -7.61
N VAL A 163 11.50 -10.62 -7.34
CA VAL A 163 11.53 -11.95 -7.97
C VAL A 163 10.24 -12.73 -7.71
N LEU A 164 9.70 -12.66 -6.50
CA LEU A 164 8.44 -13.32 -6.14
C LEU A 164 7.23 -12.66 -6.80
N MET A 165 7.21 -11.32 -6.83
CA MET A 165 6.14 -10.58 -7.51
C MET A 165 6.14 -10.82 -9.02
N ASP A 166 7.31 -10.90 -9.66
CA ASP A 166 7.46 -11.28 -11.08
C ASP A 166 6.94 -12.72 -11.33
N GLN A 167 6.94 -13.58 -10.32
CA GLN A 167 6.34 -14.93 -10.35
C GLN A 167 4.83 -14.93 -10.04
N GLY A 168 4.24 -13.75 -9.86
CA GLY A 168 2.81 -13.57 -9.62
C GLY A 168 2.38 -13.65 -8.16
N TRP A 169 3.31 -13.59 -7.20
CA TRP A 169 2.96 -13.44 -5.79
C TRP A 169 2.44 -12.02 -5.52
N PRO A 170 1.44 -11.84 -4.64
CA PRO A 170 1.08 -10.51 -4.19
C PRO A 170 2.18 -9.92 -3.29
N LEU A 171 2.26 -8.58 -3.25
CA LEU A 171 3.13 -7.89 -2.29
C LEU A 171 2.83 -8.36 -0.86
N ARG A 172 1.56 -8.20 -0.47
CA ARG A 172 0.96 -8.72 0.76
C ARG A 172 -0.39 -9.35 0.42
N ASP A 173 -0.64 -10.54 0.95
CA ASP A 173 -1.88 -11.27 0.66
C ASP A 173 -3.07 -10.70 1.44
N VAL A 174 -4.20 -10.46 0.77
CA VAL A 174 -5.39 -9.86 1.41
C VAL A 174 -5.91 -10.71 2.56
N SER A 175 -5.74 -12.03 2.50
CA SER A 175 -6.20 -12.94 3.57
C SER A 175 -5.38 -12.85 4.85
N THR A 176 -4.23 -12.16 4.84
CA THR A 176 -3.40 -11.97 6.04
C THR A 176 -3.65 -10.63 6.71
N TYR A 177 -4.48 -9.75 6.15
CA TYR A 177 -4.84 -8.48 6.78
C TYR A 177 -5.64 -8.69 8.06
N ASP A 178 -5.16 -8.12 9.17
CA ASP A 178 -5.86 -8.07 10.44
C ASP A 178 -6.47 -6.67 10.65
N PRO A 179 -7.81 -6.53 10.62
CA PRO A 179 -8.45 -5.23 10.81
C PRO A 179 -8.33 -4.69 12.24
N ILE A 180 -7.92 -5.52 13.22
CA ILE A 180 -7.71 -5.08 14.60
C ILE A 180 -6.38 -4.32 14.71
N SER A 181 -5.31 -4.89 14.17
CA SER A 181 -4.00 -4.22 14.11
C SER A 181 -3.95 -3.13 13.04
N GLY A 182 -4.75 -3.26 11.98
CA GLY A 182 -4.65 -2.41 10.79
C GLY A 182 -3.48 -2.79 9.88
N ASP A 183 -2.94 -4.01 10.01
CA ASP A 183 -1.75 -4.47 9.29
C ASP A 183 -1.87 -5.94 8.83
N TYR A 184 -0.98 -6.35 7.93
CA TYR A 184 -0.88 -7.71 7.44
C TYR A 184 -0.06 -8.57 8.40
N LEU A 185 -0.65 -9.68 8.85
CA LEU A 185 0.04 -10.68 9.64
C LEU A 185 1.16 -11.32 8.81
N PRO A 186 2.36 -11.54 9.40
CA PRO A 186 3.46 -12.19 8.71
C PRO A 186 3.10 -13.62 8.24
N ASP A 187 3.10 -13.83 6.93
CA ASP A 187 2.92 -15.15 6.31
C ASP A 187 3.80 -15.28 5.05
N PRO A 188 5.00 -15.90 5.17
CA PRO A 188 5.93 -16.07 4.05
C PRO A 188 5.43 -17.10 3.01
N SER A 189 4.31 -17.80 3.25
CA SER A 189 3.74 -18.72 2.25
C SER A 189 2.80 -18.05 1.26
N LYS A 190 2.42 -16.78 1.51
CA LYS A 190 1.43 -16.05 0.72
C LYS A 190 1.86 -14.68 0.22
N SER A 191 2.83 -14.05 0.87
CA SER A 191 3.20 -12.66 0.59
C SER A 191 4.65 -12.56 0.17
N ALA A 192 4.92 -11.91 -0.97
CA ALA A 192 6.29 -11.64 -1.43
C ALA A 192 7.10 -10.88 -0.38
N HIS A 193 6.48 -9.88 0.26
CA HIS A 193 7.11 -9.05 1.28
C HIS A 193 7.64 -9.85 2.48
N PHE A 194 6.90 -10.87 2.93
CA PHE A 194 7.30 -11.69 4.08
C PHE A 194 8.20 -12.87 3.70
N ALA A 195 8.15 -13.30 2.44
CA ALA A 195 8.95 -14.41 1.92
C ALA A 195 10.36 -13.97 1.45
N ALA A 196 10.53 -12.70 1.10
CA ALA A 196 11.81 -12.10 0.74
C ALA A 196 12.82 -12.15 1.90
N PRO A 197 14.14 -11.96 1.63
CA PRO A 197 15.12 -11.74 2.69
C PRO A 197 14.65 -10.66 3.68
N ALA A 198 14.91 -10.83 4.97
CA ALA A 198 14.38 -9.90 5.98
C ALA A 198 14.85 -8.47 5.72
N GLN A 199 13.91 -7.52 5.70
CA GLN A 199 14.23 -6.09 5.65
C GLN A 199 15.06 -5.68 6.88
N PRO A 200 16.01 -4.75 6.73
CA PRO A 200 16.69 -4.19 7.88
C PRO A 200 15.73 -3.37 8.75
N GLY A 201 16.15 -3.05 9.98
CA GLY A 201 15.44 -2.10 10.84
C GLY A 201 15.57 -0.65 10.34
N SER A 202 15.55 0.33 11.24
CA SER A 202 15.65 1.75 10.86
C SER A 202 16.98 2.10 10.18
N PHE A 203 16.94 3.05 9.24
CA PHE A 203 18.13 3.55 8.55
C PHE A 203 19.08 4.24 9.55
N PRO A 204 20.38 3.86 9.59
CA PRO A 204 21.32 4.44 10.52
C PRO A 204 21.47 5.96 10.32
N GLY A 205 21.24 6.72 11.40
CA GLY A 205 21.35 8.17 11.41
C GLY A 205 20.11 8.94 10.96
N ILE A 206 18.98 8.26 10.69
CA ILE A 206 17.74 8.92 10.25
C ILE A 206 17.25 10.02 11.22
N MET A 207 17.50 9.84 12.53
CA MET A 207 17.13 10.82 13.56
C MET A 207 17.97 12.10 13.51
N ASN A 208 19.08 12.10 12.77
CA ASN A 208 19.94 13.28 12.60
C ASN A 208 19.51 14.14 11.41
N ASP A 209 18.62 13.63 10.54
CA ASP A 209 18.06 14.40 9.44
C ASP A 209 16.75 15.06 9.88
N PRO A 210 16.65 16.41 9.93
CA PRO A 210 15.45 17.10 10.40
C PRO A 210 14.19 16.80 9.56
N GLU A 211 14.36 16.55 8.26
CA GLU A 211 13.24 16.23 7.36
C GLU A 211 12.69 14.84 7.66
N PHE A 212 13.58 13.86 7.84
CA PHE A 212 13.19 12.46 8.02
C PHE A 212 12.88 12.10 9.48
N SER A 213 13.54 12.72 10.45
CA SER A 213 13.29 12.49 11.88
C SER A 213 11.87 12.90 12.29
N PHE A 214 11.34 14.00 11.75
CA PHE A 214 9.95 14.40 11.98
C PHE A 214 8.96 13.39 11.41
N ASN A 215 9.17 12.96 10.15
CA ASN A 215 8.32 11.97 9.51
C ASN A 215 8.38 10.60 10.20
N ARG A 216 9.57 10.22 10.69
CA ARG A 216 9.75 8.99 11.46
C ARG A 216 9.00 9.03 12.79
N ALA A 217 9.10 10.13 13.52
CA ALA A 217 8.35 10.31 14.77
C ALA A 217 6.83 10.23 14.56
N LEU A 218 6.32 10.75 13.44
CA LEU A 218 4.91 10.65 13.07
C LEU A 218 4.47 9.23 12.70
N LYS A 219 5.34 8.45 12.03
CA LYS A 219 5.10 7.03 11.76
C LYS A 219 4.97 6.26 13.08
N ASP A 220 5.97 6.40 13.95
CA ASP A 220 6.03 5.70 15.23
C ASP A 220 4.87 6.11 16.18
N SER A 221 4.44 7.39 16.17
CA SER A 221 3.35 7.87 17.04
C SER A 221 1.96 7.39 16.64
N ASN A 222 1.77 7.04 15.36
CA ASN A 222 0.47 6.63 14.83
C ASN A 222 0.32 5.09 14.72
N GLY A 223 1.32 4.32 15.13
CA GLY A 223 1.24 2.85 15.22
C GLY A 223 1.25 2.14 13.87
N TYR A 224 1.99 2.66 12.89
CA TYR A 224 2.18 2.08 11.55
C TYR A 224 3.54 1.43 11.35
#